data_AF-A0A960LG40-F1
#
_entry.id   AF-A0A960LG40-F1
#
_cell.length_a   1.000
_cell.length_b   1.000
_cell.length_c   1.000
_cell.angle_alpha   90.00
_cell.angle_beta   90.00
_cell.angle_gamma   90.00
#
_symmetry.space_group_name_H-M   'P 1'
#
loop_
_entity.id
_entity.type
_entity.pdbx_description
1 polymer ?
#
loop_
_entity_poly.entity_id
_entity_poly.type
_entity_poly.pdbx_seq_one_letter_code
_entity_poly.pdbx_strand_id
1 'polypeptide(L)'
;MTLRAQFLTVVLLLSLVQIAGAIPPSPELRTRLDNNEVQLPYYLEHQAELQASGLNEPHRIPYFDDFIARNHLDDVFNVLVILMDFSDNMSATSANYFDNLLFGSSQGTLPHYYNEVTYGNLTIVTINMPSALGWNRAPQTYSYYVNGQNGTGSYPNNAQKLAEDAIALVNPVVDFSQYDNDGDNYVDALFLVHAGSGAEYTGSSN
;
A
#
# COMPACT_ATOMS: atom_id res chain seq x y z
N MET A 1 4.59 44.37 50.56
CA MET A 1 3.97 43.07 50.22
C MET A 1 3.68 43.07 48.74
N THR A 2 4.56 42.45 47.96
CA THR A 2 4.54 42.39 46.50
C THR A 2 3.80 41.12 46.06
N LEU A 3 2.62 41.26 45.45
CA LEU A 3 1.93 40.15 44.79
C LEU A 3 2.55 39.94 43.40
N ARG A 4 3.19 38.79 43.18
CA ARG A 4 3.57 38.30 41.86
C ARG A 4 2.44 37.44 41.31
N ALA A 5 1.80 37.89 40.23
CA ALA A 5 0.90 37.07 39.43
C ALA A 5 1.75 36.16 38.52
N GLN A 6 1.71 34.85 38.75
CA GLN A 6 2.27 33.87 37.82
C GLN A 6 1.16 33.42 36.86
N PHE A 7 1.31 33.78 35.59
CA PHE A 7 0.53 33.22 34.49
C PHE A 7 0.98 31.77 34.27
N LEU A 8 0.06 30.82 34.48
CA LEU A 8 0.25 29.43 34.09
C LEU A 8 -0.29 29.26 32.66
N THR A 9 0.58 29.32 31.67
CA THR A 9 0.22 29.02 30.28
C THR A 9 0.20 27.51 30.11
N VAL A 10 -1.00 26.92 30.11
CA VAL A 10 -1.21 25.52 29.71
C VAL A 10 -1.15 25.47 28.18
N VAL A 11 -0.01 25.02 27.63
CA VAL A 11 0.09 24.69 26.21
C VAL A 11 -0.54 23.31 26.03
N LEU A 12 -1.81 23.30 25.61
CA LEU A 12 -2.52 22.10 25.21
C LEU A 12 -2.03 21.71 23.82
N LEU A 13 -1.02 20.84 23.76
CA LEU A 13 -0.64 20.15 22.51
C LEU A 13 -1.76 19.15 22.17
N LEU A 14 -2.72 19.61 21.37
CA LEU A 14 -3.64 18.75 20.64
C LEU A 14 -2.81 18.01 19.58
N SER A 15 -2.29 16.84 19.94
CA SER A 15 -1.93 15.84 18.94
C SER A 15 -3.23 15.40 18.27
N LEU A 16 -3.50 15.96 17.09
CA LEU A 16 -4.41 15.37 16.12
C LEU A 16 -3.84 14.01 15.74
N VAL A 17 -4.20 12.97 16.50
CA VAL A 17 -4.14 11.60 16.01
C VAL A 17 -5.24 11.50 14.97
N GLN A 18 -4.96 11.99 13.76
CA GLN A 18 -5.70 11.53 12.60
C GLN A 18 -5.37 10.05 12.49
N ILE A 19 -6.33 9.19 12.81
CA ILE A 19 -6.29 7.80 12.41
C ILE A 19 -6.46 7.84 10.89
N ALA A 20 -5.36 8.09 10.18
CA ALA A 20 -5.31 7.96 8.75
C ALA A 20 -5.49 6.47 8.46
N GLY A 21 -6.70 6.07 8.10
CA GLY A 21 -6.88 4.78 7.42
C GLY A 21 -5.99 4.80 6.18
N ALA A 22 -5.22 3.74 5.95
CA ALA A 22 -4.16 3.72 4.94
C ALA A 22 -4.65 4.06 3.52
N ILE A 23 -5.96 3.96 3.23
CA ILE A 23 -6.57 4.44 1.99
C ILE A 23 -7.98 4.99 2.31
N PRO A 24 -8.17 6.30 2.55
CA PRO A 24 -9.50 6.86 2.71
C PRO A 24 -10.27 6.86 1.37
N PRO A 25 -11.62 6.86 1.39
CA PRO A 25 -12.42 7.09 0.18
C PRO A 25 -12.01 8.40 -0.50
N SER A 26 -11.99 8.41 -1.83
CA SER A 26 -11.68 9.63 -2.59
C SER A 26 -12.67 10.76 -2.25
N PRO A 27 -12.26 12.04 -2.35
CA PRO A 27 -13.16 13.17 -2.12
C PRO A 27 -14.43 13.10 -2.96
N GLU A 28 -14.33 12.60 -4.19
CA GLU A 28 -15.46 12.38 -5.09
C GLU A 28 -16.37 11.27 -4.58
N LEU A 29 -15.81 10.14 -4.12
CA LEU A 29 -16.61 9.05 -3.56
C LEU A 29 -17.32 9.49 -2.27
N ARG A 30 -16.64 10.25 -1.40
CA ARG A 30 -17.27 10.84 -0.20
C ARG A 30 -18.49 11.69 -0.56
N THR A 31 -18.34 12.57 -1.54
CA THR A 31 -19.44 13.44 -2.01
C THR A 31 -20.62 12.60 -2.54
N ARG A 32 -20.34 11.54 -3.31
CA ARG A 32 -21.36 10.63 -3.83
C ARG A 32 -22.06 9.84 -2.72
N LEU A 33 -21.34 9.44 -1.69
CA LEU A 33 -21.90 8.77 -0.50
C LEU A 33 -22.80 9.72 0.29
N ASP A 34 -22.35 10.95 0.55
CA ASP A 34 -23.14 11.98 1.25
C ASP A 34 -24.45 12.31 0.51
N ASN A 35 -24.41 12.26 -0.83
CA ASN A 35 -25.59 12.45 -1.69
C ASN A 35 -26.47 11.20 -1.86
N ASN A 36 -26.10 10.05 -1.28
CA ASN A 36 -26.76 8.74 -1.48
C ASN A 36 -26.78 8.26 -2.95
N GLU A 37 -25.81 8.66 -3.77
CA GLU A 37 -25.69 8.25 -5.18
C GLU A 37 -25.09 6.85 -5.34
N VAL A 38 -24.40 6.36 -4.30
CA VAL A 38 -23.71 5.06 -4.28
C VAL A 38 -24.01 4.39 -2.95
N GLN A 39 -24.15 3.06 -2.96
CA GLN A 39 -24.25 2.27 -1.74
C GLN A 39 -22.90 2.25 -1.01
N LEU A 40 -22.93 2.11 0.31
CA LEU A 40 -21.69 1.99 1.08
C LEU A 40 -20.92 0.74 0.61
N PRO A 41 -19.67 0.88 0.14
CA PRO A 41 -18.86 -0.26 -0.28
C PRO A 41 -18.58 -1.20 0.88
N TYR A 42 -18.42 -2.50 0.60
CA TYR A 42 -18.22 -3.53 1.61
C TYR A 42 -17.08 -3.19 2.58
N TYR A 43 -15.94 -2.69 2.07
CA TYR A 43 -14.78 -2.37 2.92
C TYR A 43 -15.01 -1.22 3.90
N LEU A 44 -15.91 -0.28 3.58
CA LEU A 44 -16.30 0.80 4.51
C LEU A 44 -17.33 0.32 5.51
N GLU A 45 -18.25 -0.53 5.09
CA GLU A 45 -19.24 -1.14 5.99
C GLU A 45 -18.56 -2.03 7.06
N HIS A 46 -17.53 -2.78 6.68
CA HIS A 46 -16.86 -3.74 7.56
C HIS A 46 -15.51 -3.25 8.10
N GLN A 47 -15.25 -1.94 8.06
CA GLN A 47 -13.92 -1.38 8.35
C GLN A 47 -13.32 -1.85 9.69
N ALA A 48 -14.11 -1.88 10.77
CA ALA A 48 -13.63 -2.28 12.09
C ALA A 48 -13.21 -3.76 12.15
N GLU A 49 -13.94 -4.64 11.45
CA GLU A 49 -13.63 -6.06 11.37
C GLU A 49 -12.37 -6.29 10.52
N LEU A 50 -12.28 -5.58 9.39
CA LEU A 50 -11.10 -5.63 8.52
C LEU A 50 -9.85 -5.13 9.25
N GLN A 51 -9.93 -4.04 10.01
CA GLN A 51 -8.84 -3.56 10.86
C GLN A 51 -8.44 -4.56 11.94
N ALA A 52 -9.42 -5.19 12.60
CA ALA A 52 -9.14 -6.24 13.58
C ALA A 52 -8.43 -7.46 12.96
N SER A 53 -8.62 -7.71 11.66
CA SER A 53 -7.90 -8.75 10.91
C SER A 53 -6.51 -8.34 10.43
N GLY A 54 -6.08 -7.10 10.72
CA GLY A 54 -4.77 -6.55 10.34
C GLY A 54 -4.76 -5.76 9.03
N LEU A 55 -5.89 -5.59 8.36
CA LEU A 55 -5.97 -4.75 7.16
C LEU A 55 -5.91 -3.27 7.54
N ASN A 56 -5.08 -2.51 6.82
CA ASN A 56 -4.79 -1.09 7.12
C ASN A 56 -4.18 -0.85 8.51
N GLU A 57 -3.68 -1.90 9.17
CA GLU A 57 -2.91 -1.77 10.38
C GLU A 57 -1.41 -1.69 10.03
N PRO A 58 -0.64 -0.80 10.68
CA PRO A 58 0.80 -0.76 10.47
C PRO A 58 1.39 -2.13 10.84
N HIS A 59 2.30 -2.62 10.00
CA HIS A 59 3.04 -3.84 10.31
C HIS A 59 3.77 -3.63 11.65
N ARG A 60 3.42 -4.44 12.65
CA ARG A 60 4.08 -4.40 13.96
C ARG A 60 5.40 -5.13 13.85
N ILE A 61 6.47 -4.43 13.50
CA ILE A 61 7.83 -4.98 13.50
C ILE A 61 8.21 -5.29 14.95
N PRO A 62 8.34 -6.57 15.36
CA PRO A 62 8.70 -6.94 16.74
C PRO A 62 10.12 -6.49 17.13
N TYR A 63 10.91 -6.08 16.15
CA TYR A 63 12.30 -5.65 16.23
C TYR A 63 12.50 -4.17 15.87
N PHE A 64 11.46 -3.34 15.99
CA PHE A 64 11.54 -1.92 15.62
C PHE A 64 12.71 -1.19 16.34
N ASP A 65 13.00 -1.56 17.58
CA ASP A 65 14.14 -1.01 18.33
C ASP A 65 15.50 -1.39 17.71
N ASP A 66 15.63 -2.61 17.17
CA ASP A 66 16.85 -3.04 16.46
C ASP A 66 16.95 -2.37 15.08
N PHE A 67 15.82 -2.17 14.38
CA PHE A 67 15.76 -1.42 13.12
C PHE A 67 16.25 0.02 13.30
N ILE A 68 15.81 0.72 14.35
CA ILE A 68 16.27 2.08 14.66
C ILE A 68 17.72 2.08 15.17
N ALA A 69 18.16 1.04 15.87
CA ALA A 69 19.52 0.95 16.42
C ALA A 69 20.61 0.66 15.36
N ARG A 70 20.26 0.14 14.18
CA ARG A 70 21.22 -0.27 13.14
C ARG A 70 21.96 0.89 12.44
N ASN A 71 21.71 2.16 12.79
CA ASN A 71 22.46 3.32 12.25
C ASN A 71 22.57 3.30 10.72
N HIS A 72 21.43 3.15 10.08
CA HIS A 72 21.20 3.11 8.64
C HIS A 72 21.31 4.50 8.00
N LEU A 73 22.53 5.05 7.98
CA LEU A 73 22.83 6.23 7.17
C LEU A 73 22.99 5.76 5.72
N ASP A 74 22.13 6.25 4.83
CA ASP A 74 22.08 5.95 3.38
C ASP A 74 21.62 4.52 3.01
N ASP A 75 20.44 4.12 3.48
CA ASP A 75 19.86 2.82 3.16
C ASP A 75 19.31 2.74 1.73
N VAL A 76 19.66 1.66 1.05
CA VAL A 76 19.03 1.23 -0.20
C VAL A 76 18.01 0.16 0.14
N PHE A 77 16.75 0.40 -0.23
CA PHE A 77 15.64 -0.47 0.13
C PHE A 77 14.97 -1.01 -1.15
N ASN A 78 15.09 -2.32 -1.34
CA ASN A 78 14.58 -3.05 -2.49
C ASN A 78 13.07 -3.28 -2.34
N VAL A 79 12.33 -2.91 -3.37
CA VAL A 79 10.87 -3.02 -3.43
C VAL A 79 10.46 -3.80 -4.67
N LEU A 80 9.70 -4.88 -4.50
CA LEU A 80 9.16 -5.66 -5.61
C LEU A 80 7.77 -5.13 -5.99
N VAL A 81 7.54 -4.94 -7.29
CA VAL A 81 6.24 -4.53 -7.83
C VAL A 81 5.82 -5.55 -8.89
N ILE A 82 4.64 -6.14 -8.71
CA ILE A 82 4.06 -7.09 -9.66
C ILE A 82 2.77 -6.48 -10.23
N LEU A 83 2.67 -6.48 -11.56
CA LEU A 83 1.49 -5.99 -12.28
C LEU A 83 0.59 -7.17 -12.65
N MET A 84 -0.69 -7.11 -12.28
CA MET A 84 -1.67 -8.18 -12.46
C MET A 84 -2.86 -7.75 -13.32
N ASP A 85 -3.17 -8.52 -14.36
CA ASP A 85 -4.40 -8.35 -15.13
C ASP A 85 -5.26 -9.63 -15.14
N PHE A 86 -6.47 -9.53 -15.69
CA PHE A 86 -7.48 -10.59 -15.57
C PHE A 86 -8.15 -10.85 -16.92
N SER A 87 -8.76 -12.02 -17.07
CA SER A 87 -9.46 -12.39 -18.31
C SER A 87 -10.71 -11.55 -18.58
N ASP A 88 -11.37 -11.07 -17.53
CA ASP A 88 -12.55 -10.20 -17.56
C ASP A 88 -12.22 -8.72 -17.31
N ASN A 89 -10.98 -8.40 -16.94
CA ASN A 89 -10.51 -7.03 -16.69
C ASN A 89 -9.03 -6.90 -17.09
N MET A 90 -8.80 -6.60 -18.37
CA MET A 90 -7.45 -6.51 -18.93
C MET A 90 -6.80 -5.15 -18.65
N SER A 91 -5.48 -5.13 -18.55
CA SER A 91 -4.73 -3.89 -18.37
C SER A 91 -4.88 -2.96 -19.58
N ALA A 92 -5.20 -1.69 -19.34
CA ALA A 92 -5.18 -0.63 -20.36
C ALA A 92 -3.91 0.23 -20.31
N THR A 93 -3.14 0.15 -19.22
CA THR A 93 -1.95 0.97 -18.97
C THR A 93 -0.68 0.21 -19.33
N SER A 94 0.26 0.88 -20.01
CA SER A 94 1.56 0.28 -20.31
C SER A 94 2.37 0.03 -19.04
N ALA A 95 3.07 -1.11 -18.95
CA ALA A 95 3.92 -1.43 -17.81
C ALA A 95 5.03 -0.37 -17.57
N ASN A 96 5.54 0.25 -18.64
CA ASN A 96 6.53 1.35 -18.59
C ASN A 96 6.03 2.60 -17.83
N TYR A 97 4.70 2.75 -17.67
CA TYR A 97 4.16 3.82 -16.85
C TYR A 97 4.60 3.65 -15.39
N PHE A 98 4.57 2.42 -14.88
CA PHE A 98 4.90 2.11 -13.49
C PHE A 98 6.39 2.21 -13.21
N ASP A 99 7.25 1.91 -14.19
CA ASP A 99 8.69 2.17 -14.10
C ASP A 99 8.98 3.63 -13.74
N ASN A 100 8.37 4.56 -14.48
CA ASN A 100 8.57 5.99 -14.26
C ASN A 100 7.93 6.46 -12.96
N LEU A 101 6.71 6.01 -12.66
CA LEU A 101 5.98 6.41 -11.46
C LEU A 101 6.68 5.93 -10.18
N LEU A 102 7.14 4.68 -10.16
CA LEU A 102 7.64 4.00 -8.96
C LEU A 102 9.17 4.02 -8.85
N PHE A 103 9.90 4.21 -9.94
CA PHE A 103 11.37 4.15 -9.94
C PHE A 103 12.04 5.25 -10.79
N GLY A 104 11.27 6.21 -11.30
CA GLY A 104 11.81 7.35 -12.03
C GLY A 104 12.49 8.38 -11.11
N SER A 105 13.25 9.30 -11.72
CA SER A 105 14.01 10.34 -11.02
C SER A 105 13.32 11.72 -10.97
N SER A 106 12.09 11.82 -11.45
CA SER A 106 11.35 13.08 -11.52
C SER A 106 10.64 13.38 -10.20
N GLN A 107 10.25 14.65 -9.98
CA GLN A 107 9.44 15.00 -8.81
C GLN A 107 8.11 14.24 -8.81
N GLY A 108 7.71 13.74 -7.63
CA GLY A 108 6.47 13.00 -7.45
C GLY A 108 6.59 11.49 -7.68
N THR A 109 7.78 10.97 -7.97
CA THR A 109 8.03 9.52 -7.97
C THR A 109 8.24 8.98 -6.57
N LEU A 110 8.06 7.67 -6.39
CA LEU A 110 8.26 7.01 -5.11
C LEU A 110 9.67 7.26 -4.52
N PRO A 111 10.79 7.12 -5.28
CA PRO A 111 12.12 7.34 -4.73
C PRO A 111 12.35 8.81 -4.40
N HIS A 112 11.82 9.75 -5.20
CA HIS A 112 11.92 11.18 -4.91
C HIS A 112 11.24 11.51 -3.59
N TYR A 113 10.01 11.03 -3.37
CA TYR A 113 9.26 11.30 -2.14
C TYR A 113 10.00 10.77 -0.92
N TYR A 114 10.41 9.50 -0.92
CA TYR A 114 11.09 8.89 0.22
C TYR A 114 12.47 9.51 0.48
N ASN A 115 13.22 9.85 -0.57
CA ASN A 115 14.49 10.55 -0.42
C ASN A 115 14.30 11.94 0.22
N GLU A 116 13.26 12.68 -0.19
CA GLU A 116 12.96 14.01 0.34
C GLU A 116 12.57 13.97 1.83
N VAL A 117 11.60 13.11 2.21
CA VAL A 117 11.08 13.07 3.59
C VAL A 117 12.06 12.44 4.58
N THR A 118 13.02 11.67 4.09
CA THR A 118 14.10 11.07 4.91
C THR A 118 15.40 11.86 4.89
N TYR A 119 15.42 13.04 4.24
CA TYR A 119 16.61 13.88 4.09
C TYR A 119 17.80 13.15 3.45
N GLY A 120 17.53 12.26 2.50
CA GLY A 120 18.54 11.47 1.80
C GLY A 120 18.88 10.12 2.44
N ASN A 121 18.35 9.82 3.62
CA ASN A 121 18.73 8.60 4.36
C ASN A 121 18.11 7.31 3.81
N LEU A 122 17.06 7.41 2.97
CA LEU A 122 16.42 6.26 2.35
C LEU A 122 16.30 6.44 0.84
N THR A 123 16.77 5.44 0.10
CA THR A 123 16.63 5.35 -1.34
C THR A 123 15.88 4.08 -1.70
N ILE A 124 14.70 4.25 -2.31
CA ILE A 124 13.89 3.14 -2.80
C ILE A 124 14.36 2.72 -4.19
N VAL A 125 14.61 1.42 -4.38
CA VAL A 125 15.02 0.85 -5.68
C VAL A 125 14.30 -0.47 -5.95
N THR A 126 14.46 -1.00 -7.16
CA THR A 126 14.06 -2.38 -7.50
C THR A 126 15.13 -3.03 -8.36
N ILE A 127 15.20 -4.36 -8.27
CA ILE A 127 16.03 -5.20 -9.14
C ILE A 127 15.24 -5.60 -10.39
N ASN A 128 13.96 -5.89 -10.24
CA ASN A 128 13.04 -6.23 -11.31
C ASN A 128 12.11 -5.05 -11.61
N MET A 129 12.33 -4.38 -12.73
CA MET A 129 11.45 -3.30 -13.19
C MET A 129 10.06 -3.86 -13.55
N PRO A 130 8.96 -3.14 -13.24
CA PRO A 130 7.61 -3.54 -13.62
C PRO A 130 7.47 -3.88 -15.11
N SER A 131 8.08 -3.09 -16.00
CA SER A 131 8.08 -3.34 -17.44
C SER A 131 8.81 -4.62 -17.86
N ALA A 132 9.84 -5.03 -17.12
CA ALA A 132 10.61 -6.23 -17.41
C ALA A 132 9.84 -7.49 -16.99
N LEU A 133 9.08 -7.43 -15.89
CA LEU A 133 8.16 -8.50 -15.48
C LEU A 133 6.88 -8.51 -16.33
N GLY A 134 6.47 -7.36 -16.84
CA GLY A 134 5.26 -7.20 -17.62
C GLY A 134 3.97 -7.39 -16.80
N TRP A 135 2.84 -7.35 -17.49
CA TRP A 135 1.55 -7.70 -16.91
C TRP A 135 1.39 -9.22 -16.84
N ASN A 136 1.05 -9.71 -15.65
CA ASN A 136 0.86 -11.12 -15.37
C ASN A 136 -0.64 -11.42 -15.29
N ARG A 137 -1.11 -12.32 -16.16
CA ARG A 137 -2.51 -12.74 -16.18
C ARG A 137 -2.79 -13.67 -15.01
N ALA A 138 -3.66 -13.23 -14.10
CA ALA A 138 -4.13 -14.07 -13.02
C ALA A 138 -4.88 -15.31 -13.55
N PRO A 139 -4.77 -16.47 -12.88
CA PRO A 139 -5.44 -17.69 -13.31
C PRO A 139 -6.96 -17.63 -13.16
N GLN A 140 -7.47 -16.78 -12.26
CA GLN A 140 -8.90 -16.55 -12.08
C GLN A 140 -9.32 -15.15 -12.55
N THR A 141 -10.63 -14.93 -12.65
CA THR A 141 -11.20 -13.64 -13.05
C THR A 141 -11.01 -12.58 -11.96
N TYR A 142 -11.04 -11.29 -12.33
CA TYR A 142 -11.06 -10.18 -11.39
C TYR A 142 -12.21 -10.33 -10.40
N SER A 143 -13.40 -10.67 -10.92
CA SER A 143 -14.60 -11.00 -10.16
C SER A 143 -14.41 -12.12 -9.11
N TYR A 144 -13.57 -13.13 -9.38
CA TYR A 144 -13.25 -14.19 -8.42
C TYR A 144 -12.48 -13.67 -7.20
N TYR A 145 -11.53 -12.75 -7.41
CA TYR A 145 -10.69 -12.22 -6.34
C TYR A 145 -11.39 -11.12 -5.54
N VAL A 146 -12.17 -10.25 -6.17
CA VAL A 146 -12.93 -9.21 -5.45
C VAL A 146 -14.13 -9.77 -4.71
N ASN A 147 -14.80 -10.75 -5.31
CA ASN A 147 -15.89 -11.56 -4.74
C ASN A 147 -17.00 -10.73 -4.07
N GLY A 148 -17.34 -9.55 -4.59
CA GLY A 148 -18.33 -8.65 -3.98
C GLY A 148 -17.95 -8.11 -2.59
N GLN A 149 -16.71 -8.32 -2.16
CA GLN A 149 -16.20 -7.96 -0.83
C GLN A 149 -14.89 -7.17 -0.94
N ASN A 150 -14.66 -6.48 -2.06
CA ASN A 150 -13.46 -5.69 -2.31
C ASN A 150 -12.15 -6.47 -2.13
N GLY A 151 -12.17 -7.79 -2.36
CA GLY A 151 -11.00 -8.65 -2.16
C GLY A 151 -10.63 -8.89 -0.70
N THR A 152 -11.51 -8.54 0.24
CA THR A 152 -11.34 -8.73 1.69
C THR A 152 -12.15 -9.90 2.25
N GLY A 153 -12.80 -10.66 1.36
CA GLY A 153 -13.58 -11.85 1.70
C GLY A 153 -12.73 -13.03 2.18
N SER A 154 -13.39 -14.19 2.30
CA SER A 154 -12.74 -15.43 2.73
C SER A 154 -11.78 -15.98 1.66
N TYR A 155 -10.62 -16.47 2.09
CA TYR A 155 -9.72 -17.23 1.22
C TYR A 155 -10.43 -18.49 0.69
N PRO A 156 -10.28 -18.87 -0.59
CA PRO A 156 -9.36 -18.29 -1.59
C PRO A 156 -9.98 -17.22 -2.51
N ASN A 157 -11.17 -16.71 -2.22
CA ASN A 157 -11.87 -15.71 -3.06
C ASN A 157 -11.57 -14.28 -2.57
N ASN A 158 -10.28 -13.95 -2.49
CA ASN A 158 -9.81 -12.69 -1.92
C ASN A 158 -8.45 -12.27 -2.49
N ALA A 159 -7.97 -11.10 -2.08
CA ALA A 159 -6.69 -10.54 -2.52
C ALA A 159 -5.47 -11.33 -2.01
N GLN A 160 -5.60 -12.08 -0.90
CA GLN A 160 -4.51 -12.95 -0.43
C GLN A 160 -4.22 -14.06 -1.44
N LYS A 161 -5.26 -14.68 -2.00
CA LYS A 161 -5.08 -15.67 -3.07
C LYS A 161 -4.49 -15.03 -4.34
N LEU A 162 -4.88 -13.79 -4.66
CA LEU A 162 -4.29 -13.06 -5.79
C LEU A 162 -2.78 -12.85 -5.59
N ALA A 163 -2.35 -12.49 -4.37
CA ALA A 163 -0.93 -12.35 -4.04
C ALA A 163 -0.18 -13.68 -4.18
N GLU A 164 -0.75 -14.79 -3.70
CA GLU A 164 -0.19 -16.14 -3.86
C GLU A 164 -0.01 -16.51 -5.34
N ASP A 165 -1.05 -16.28 -6.15
CA ASP A 165 -1.00 -16.57 -7.60
C ASP A 165 0.03 -15.66 -8.32
N ALA A 166 0.13 -14.39 -7.92
CA ALA A 166 1.12 -13.45 -8.46
C ALA A 166 2.56 -13.89 -8.16
N ILE A 167 2.84 -14.30 -6.92
CA ILE A 167 4.14 -14.83 -6.52
C ILE A 167 4.48 -16.07 -7.35
N ALA A 168 3.54 -17.00 -7.50
CA ALA A 168 3.75 -18.23 -8.27
C ALA A 168 4.10 -17.94 -9.75
N LEU A 169 3.48 -16.91 -10.36
CA LEU A 169 3.72 -16.52 -11.75
C LEU A 169 5.13 -15.97 -11.97
N VAL A 170 5.65 -15.16 -11.04
CA VAL A 170 6.97 -14.52 -11.19
C VAL A 170 8.12 -15.32 -10.57
N ASN A 171 7.83 -16.34 -9.76
CA ASN A 171 8.83 -17.18 -9.09
C ASN A 171 9.93 -17.76 -10.01
N PRO A 172 9.68 -18.14 -11.27
CA PRO A 172 10.75 -18.62 -12.15
C PRO A 172 11.80 -17.56 -12.55
N VAL A 173 11.51 -16.27 -12.35
CA VAL A 173 12.33 -15.16 -12.84
C VAL A 173 12.70 -14.11 -11.77
N VAL A 174 12.10 -14.18 -10.58
CA VAL A 174 12.39 -13.29 -9.45
C VAL A 174 13.08 -14.07 -8.34
N ASP A 175 14.22 -13.56 -7.90
CA ASP A 175 14.90 -14.02 -6.69
C ASP A 175 14.38 -13.21 -5.48
N PHE A 176 13.46 -13.80 -4.71
CA PHE A 176 12.83 -13.12 -3.59
C PHE A 176 13.79 -12.82 -2.43
N SER A 177 14.92 -13.54 -2.31
CA SER A 177 15.88 -13.24 -1.24
C SER A 177 16.56 -11.89 -1.43
N GLN A 178 16.48 -11.30 -2.62
CA GLN A 178 17.00 -9.94 -2.86
C GLN A 178 16.10 -8.84 -2.30
N TYR A 179 14.87 -9.20 -1.90
CA TYR A 179 13.87 -8.28 -1.35
C TYR A 179 13.66 -8.46 0.16
N ASP A 180 14.54 -9.24 0.79
CA ASP A 180 14.75 -9.34 2.24
C ASP A 180 15.86 -8.35 2.62
N ASN A 181 15.47 -7.12 2.95
CA ASN A 181 16.35 -6.00 3.26
C ASN A 181 16.90 -6.06 4.69
N ASP A 182 16.22 -6.76 5.62
CA ASP A 182 16.61 -6.81 7.03
C ASP A 182 17.22 -8.15 7.48
N GLY A 183 17.15 -9.17 6.63
CA GLY A 183 17.76 -10.49 6.78
C GLY A 183 16.90 -11.50 7.55
N ASP A 184 15.60 -11.28 7.69
CA ASP A 184 14.69 -12.11 8.48
C ASP A 184 14.06 -13.29 7.69
N ASN A 185 14.39 -13.42 6.40
CA ASN A 185 13.85 -14.37 5.41
C ASN A 185 12.42 -14.08 4.94
N TYR A 186 11.92 -12.86 5.12
CA TYR A 186 10.67 -12.38 4.53
C TYR A 186 10.95 -11.29 3.48
N VAL A 187 10.02 -11.15 2.53
CA VAL A 187 10.04 -10.02 1.60
C VAL A 187 9.45 -8.81 2.32
N ASP A 188 10.22 -7.73 2.46
CA ASP A 188 9.79 -6.59 3.27
C ASP A 188 8.79 -5.69 2.56
N ALA A 189 8.94 -5.53 1.24
CA ALA A 189 8.10 -4.65 0.44
C ALA A 189 7.71 -5.27 -0.89
N LEU A 190 6.43 -5.64 -0.95
CA LEU A 190 5.75 -6.15 -2.13
C LEU A 190 4.55 -5.25 -2.45
N PHE A 191 4.53 -4.69 -3.66
CA PHE A 191 3.37 -4.01 -4.22
C PHE A 191 2.73 -4.89 -5.28
N LEU A 192 1.42 -5.07 -5.15
CA LEU A 192 0.60 -5.71 -6.16
C LEU A 192 -0.27 -4.64 -6.82
N VAL A 193 0.00 -4.36 -8.08
CA VAL A 193 -0.79 -3.40 -8.87
C VAL A 193 -1.72 -4.19 -9.77
N HIS A 194 -3.02 -4.00 -9.62
CA HIS A 194 -4.01 -4.72 -10.40
C HIS A 194 -4.64 -3.85 -11.50
N ALA A 195 -5.12 -4.47 -12.56
CA ALA A 195 -5.94 -3.81 -13.57
C ALA A 195 -7.32 -3.42 -12.99
N GLY A 196 -7.87 -2.29 -13.44
CA GLY A 196 -9.14 -1.73 -12.95
C GLY A 196 -8.96 -0.63 -11.91
N SER A 197 -10.06 0.02 -11.56
CA SER A 197 -10.10 1.06 -10.54
C SER A 197 -10.42 0.47 -9.17
N GLY A 198 -9.77 0.98 -8.12
CA GLY A 198 -10.03 0.55 -6.75
C GLY A 198 -11.42 0.95 -6.23
N ALA A 199 -11.84 0.26 -5.17
CA ALA A 199 -13.12 0.48 -4.51
C ALA A 199 -13.19 1.86 -3.83
N GLU A 200 -12.05 2.37 -3.38
CA GLU A 200 -11.87 3.69 -2.77
C GLU A 200 -12.18 4.85 -3.71
N TYR A 201 -12.16 4.60 -5.02
CA TYR A 201 -12.52 5.58 -6.03
C TYR A 201 -13.92 5.33 -6.60
N THR A 202 -14.21 4.07 -6.96
CA THR A 202 -15.46 3.74 -7.66
C THR A 202 -16.67 3.65 -6.73
N GLY A 203 -16.45 3.19 -5.50
CA GLY A 203 -17.47 2.72 -4.58
C GLY A 203 -18.05 1.35 -4.94
N SER A 204 -17.47 0.65 -5.93
CA SER A 204 -17.93 -0.67 -6.33
C SER A 204 -17.41 -1.73 -5.36
N SER A 205 -18.25 -2.71 -5.01
CA SER A 205 -17.83 -3.90 -4.27
C SER A 205 -17.25 -5.00 -5.18
N ASN A 206 -17.37 -4.81 -6.50
CA ASN A 206 -16.73 -5.60 -7.55
C ASN A 206 -15.72 -4.74 -8.29
#